data_AF-A0A174XAE0-F1
#
_entry.id   AF-A0A174XAE0-F1
#
_cell.length_a   1.000
_cell.length_b   1.000
_cell.length_c   1.000
_cell.angle_alpha   90.00
_cell.angle_beta   90.00
_cell.angle_gamma   90.00
#
_symmetry.space_group_name_H-M   'P 1'
#
loop_
_entity.id
_entity.type
_entity.pdbx_description
1 polymer ?
#
loop_
_entity_poly.entity_id
_entity_poly.type
_entity_poly.pdbx_seq_one_letter_code
_entity_poly.pdbx_strand_id
1 'polypeptide(L)'
;MSFIGPRPERKFYIDQIMERDPRYRYLYQIRPGVTSYATLYNGYTDTVDKMLRRLRYDLFYLEHRSWLFDFKILVKTFLNIAFGKKF
;
A
#
# COMPACT_ATOMS: atom_id res chain seq x y z
N MET A 1 -3.51 -11.13 10.71
CA MET A 1 -3.81 -10.48 9.41
C MET A 1 -4.78 -9.33 9.63
N SER A 2 -4.55 -8.18 8.99
CA SER A 2 -5.54 -7.10 8.85
C SER A 2 -6.29 -7.29 7.52
N PHE A 3 -7.52 -6.78 7.39
CA PHE A 3 -8.21 -6.79 6.09
C PHE A 3 -7.53 -5.81 5.12
N ILE A 4 -7.12 -4.66 5.65
CA ILE A 4 -6.43 -3.58 4.93
C ILE A 4 -5.05 -3.36 5.57
N GLY A 5 -3.99 -3.43 4.75
CA GLY A 5 -2.61 -3.28 5.19
C GLY A 5 -1.60 -3.48 4.06
N PRO A 6 -0.34 -3.03 4.24
CA PRO A 6 0.70 -3.12 3.23
C PRO A 6 1.03 -4.59 2.96
N ARG A 7 1.28 -4.91 1.69
CA ARG A 7 1.73 -6.25 1.29
C ARG A 7 3.22 -6.39 1.62
N PRO A 8 3.65 -7.51 2.21
CA PRO A 8 5.07 -7.75 2.44
C PRO A 8 5.83 -7.82 1.12
N GLU A 9 6.93 -7.08 1.04
CA GLU A 9 7.87 -7.07 -0.10
C GLU A 9 9.05 -8.02 0.15
N ARG A 10 9.83 -8.33 -0.91
CA ARG A 10 11.06 -9.12 -0.76
C ARG A 10 12.11 -8.32 0.01
N LYS A 11 12.83 -8.99 0.91
CA LYS A 11 13.90 -8.39 1.73
C LYS A 11 14.91 -7.56 0.91
N PHE A 12 15.31 -8.07 -0.27
CA PHE A 12 16.19 -7.37 -1.21
C PHE A 12 15.69 -5.96 -1.59
N TYR A 13 14.40 -5.79 -1.88
CA TYR A 13 13.83 -4.48 -2.19
C TYR A 13 13.62 -3.64 -0.93
N ILE A 14 13.27 -4.28 0.19
CA ILE A 14 13.15 -3.60 1.48
C ILE A 14 14.47 -2.94 1.86
N ASP A 15 15.61 -3.63 1.75
CA ASP A 15 16.92 -3.08 2.08
C ASP A 15 17.24 -1.84 1.20
N GLN A 16 16.98 -1.91 -0.11
CA GLN A 16 17.16 -0.77 -1.02
C GLN A 16 16.23 0.42 -0.72
N ILE A 17 14.98 0.13 -0.34
CA ILE A 17 14.00 1.16 0.01
C ILE A 17 14.38 1.78 1.35
N MET A 18 14.82 0.98 2.32
CA MET A 18 15.14 1.43 3.68
C MET A 18 16.44 2.25 3.72
N GLU A 19 17.39 1.98 2.82
CA GLU A 19 18.57 2.82 2.59
C GLU A 19 18.20 4.21 2.08
N ARG A 20 17.11 4.32 1.30
CA ARG A 20 16.66 5.57 0.68
C ARG A 20 15.64 6.33 1.53
N ASP A 21 14.75 5.62 2.19
CA ASP A 21 13.73 6.15 3.08
C ASP A 21 13.56 5.25 4.33
N PRO A 22 14.14 5.64 5.49
CA PRO A 22 14.07 4.86 6.71
C PRO A 22 12.65 4.81 7.31
N ARG A 23 11.69 5.57 6.77
CA ARG A 23 10.28 5.55 7.19
C ARG A 23 9.59 4.23 6.86
N TYR A 24 10.17 3.38 6.00
CA TYR A 24 9.66 2.03 5.75
C TYR A 24 9.42 1.25 7.05
N ARG A 25 10.24 1.48 8.09
CA ARG A 25 10.12 0.82 9.39
C ARG A 25 8.76 1.03 10.07
N TYR A 26 8.06 2.13 9.79
CA TYR A 26 6.74 2.41 10.37
C TYR A 26 5.70 1.41 9.85
N LEU A 27 5.88 0.84 8.66
CA LEU A 27 5.01 -0.21 8.14
C LEU A 27 5.10 -1.50 8.96
N TYR A 28 6.20 -1.77 9.67
CA TYR A 28 6.29 -2.92 10.57
C TYR A 28 5.38 -2.81 11.80
N GLN A 29 4.89 -1.61 12.12
CA GLN A 29 3.95 -1.41 13.22
C GLN A 29 2.53 -1.86 12.87
N ILE A 30 2.22 -2.00 11.59
CA ILE A 30 0.91 -2.42 11.10
C ILE A 30 0.95 -3.84 10.56
N ARG A 31 -0.12 -4.60 10.83
CA ARG A 31 -0.22 -5.98 10.34
C ARG A 31 -0.43 -5.97 8.83
N PRO A 32 0.24 -6.85 8.07
CA PRO A 32 0.01 -6.97 6.64
C PRO A 32 -1.45 -7.34 6.36
N GLY A 33 -1.95 -6.85 5.23
CA GLY A 33 -3.34 -7.04 4.80
C GLY A 33 -3.48 -7.53 3.38
N VAL A 34 -4.71 -7.94 3.03
CA VAL A 34 -5.04 -8.48 1.71
C VAL A 34 -5.11 -7.35 0.68
N THR A 35 -5.62 -6.18 1.08
CA THR A 35 -5.71 -4.98 0.23
C THR A 35 -4.93 -3.82 0.84
N SER A 36 -4.35 -2.97 -0.03
CA SER A 36 -3.68 -1.74 0.38
C SER A 36 -4.14 -0.57 -0.47
N TYR A 37 -4.11 0.64 0.10
CA TYR A 37 -4.40 1.86 -0.67
C TYR A 37 -3.45 2.00 -1.87
N ALA A 38 -2.20 1.57 -1.71
CA ALA A 38 -1.24 1.58 -2.77
C ALA A 38 -1.62 0.64 -3.94
N THR A 39 -2.33 -0.47 -3.70
CA THR A 39 -2.78 -1.37 -4.80
C THR A 39 -3.77 -0.71 -5.76
N LEU A 40 -4.53 0.30 -5.31
CA LEU A 40 -5.47 1.03 -6.18
C LEU A 40 -4.76 2.01 -7.13
N TYR A 41 -3.54 2.43 -6.80
CA TYR A 41 -2.82 3.50 -7.50
C TYR A 41 -1.50 3.03 -8.12
N ASN A 42 -0.96 1.92 -7.66
CA ASN A 42 0.32 1.38 -8.10
C ASN A 42 0.07 0.13 -8.95
N GLY A 43 0.28 0.25 -10.26
CA GLY A 43 0.31 -0.89 -11.18
C GLY A 43 1.60 -1.71 -11.04
N TYR A 44 2.08 -2.31 -12.13
CA TYR A 44 3.34 -3.06 -12.14
C TYR A 44 4.52 -2.20 -11.65
N THR A 45 5.15 -2.68 -10.56
CA THR A 45 6.16 -1.96 -9.80
C THR A 45 7.55 -2.51 -10.14
N ASP A 46 8.05 -2.19 -11.34
CA ASP A 46 9.33 -2.72 -11.83
C ASP A 46 10.56 -1.90 -11.41
N THR A 47 10.37 -0.73 -10.80
CA THR A 47 11.46 0.21 -10.48
C THR A 47 11.41 0.62 -9.02
N VAL A 48 12.58 0.83 -8.41
CA VAL A 48 12.73 1.30 -7.02
C VAL A 48 11.98 2.61 -6.77
N ASP A 49 11.93 3.53 -7.75
CA ASP A 49 11.18 4.78 -7.62
C ASP A 49 9.66 4.55 -7.48
N LYS A 50 9.11 3.60 -8.23
CA LYS A 50 7.70 3.19 -8.09
C LYS A 50 7.45 2.53 -6.74
N MET A 51 8.43 1.78 -6.20
CA MET A 51 8.33 1.22 -4.84
C MET A 51 8.37 2.29 -3.76
N LEU A 52 9.18 3.35 -3.94
CA LEU A 52 9.17 4.51 -3.04
C LEU A 52 7.85 5.26 -3.10
N ARG A 53 7.26 5.41 -4.29
CA ARG A 53 5.94 6.02 -4.45
C ARG A 53 4.86 5.19 -3.75
N ARG A 54 4.95 3.87 -3.85
CA ARG A 54 4.10 2.92 -3.12
C ARG A 54 4.24 3.10 -1.60
N LEU A 55 5.47 3.15 -1.10
CA LEU A 55 5.76 3.40 0.32
C LEU A 55 5.11 4.70 0.80
N ARG A 56 5.21 5.79 0.02
CA ARG A 56 4.56 7.06 0.36
C ARG A 56 3.03 6.92 0.49
N TYR A 57 2.39 6.15 -0.39
CA TYR A 57 0.95 5.89 -0.28
C TYR A 57 0.58 5.03 0.93
N ASP A 58 1.39 4.03 1.26
CA ASP A 58 1.18 3.18 2.43
C ASP A 58 1.40 3.98 3.75
N LEU A 59 2.39 4.87 3.79
CA LEU A 59 2.61 5.80 4.90
C LEU A 59 1.49 6.83 5.04
N PHE A 60 1.01 7.38 3.91
CA PHE A 60 -0.13 8.29 3.93
C PHE A 60 -1.39 7.61 4.49
N TYR A 61 -1.62 6.35 4.11
CA TYR A 61 -2.70 5.56 4.67
C TYR A 61 -2.52 5.31 6.18
N LEU A 62 -1.29 5.04 6.63
CA LEU A 62 -0.98 4.85 8.05
C LEU A 62 -1.28 6.13 8.86
N GLU A 63 -0.91 7.30 8.33
CA GLU A 63 -1.11 8.59 8.99
C GLU A 63 -2.58 9.04 8.98
N HIS A 64 -3.31 8.80 7.89
CA HIS A 64 -4.71 9.20 7.72
C HIS A 64 -5.69 8.07 8.00
N ARG A 65 -5.28 7.04 8.74
CA ARG A 65 -6.10 5.87 9.03
C ARG A 65 -7.35 6.28 9.81
N SER A 66 -8.51 6.24 9.15
CA SER A 66 -9.81 6.57 9.71
C SER A 66 -10.84 5.57 9.24
N TRP A 67 -11.86 5.29 10.05
CA TRP A 67 -12.92 4.34 9.72
C TRP A 67 -13.64 4.72 8.42
N LEU A 68 -13.81 6.03 8.17
CA LEU A 68 -14.34 6.57 6.92
C LEU A 68 -13.41 6.33 5.71
N PHE A 69 -12.09 6.38 5.92
CA PHE A 69 -11.11 6.15 4.87
C PHE A 69 -11.07 4.68 4.47
N ASP A 70 -11.09 3.77 5.44
CA ASP A 70 -11.22 2.32 5.21
C ASP A 70 -12.51 1.99 4.43
N PHE A 71 -13.65 2.60 4.80
CA PHE A 71 -14.90 2.43 4.05
C PHE A 71 -14.79 2.96 2.62
N LYS A 72 -14.15 4.12 2.41
CA LYS A 72 -13.92 4.69 1.07
C LYS A 72 -13.03 3.79 0.21
N ILE A 73 -12.01 3.15 0.80
CA ILE A 73 -11.17 2.17 0.11
C ILE A 73 -12.01 0.96 -0.28
N LEU A 74 -12.78 0.40 0.65
CA LEU A 74 -13.64 -0.75 0.37
C LEU A 74 -14.63 -0.48 -0.76
N VAL A 75 -15.32 0.67 -0.72
CA VAL A 75 -16.25 1.07 -1.77
C VAL A 75 -15.53 1.27 -3.10
N LYS A 76 -14.35 1.93 -3.12
CA LYS A 76 -13.56 2.07 -4.35
C LYS A 76 -13.11 0.73 -4.90
N THR A 77 -12.61 -0.18 -4.06
CA THR A 77 -12.19 -1.52 -4.46
C THR A 77 -13.37 -2.33 -5.00
N PHE A 78 -14.51 -2.28 -4.31
CA PHE A 78 -15.75 -2.94 -4.74
C PHE A 78 -16.24 -2.39 -6.09
N LEU A 79 -16.27 -1.06 -6.25
CA LEU A 79 -16.61 -0.42 -7.52
C LEU A 79 -15.61 -0.77 -8.62
N ASN A 80 -14.31 -0.85 -8.33
CA ASN A 80 -13.30 -1.20 -9.33
C ASN A 80 -13.48 -2.63 -9.85
N ILE A 81 -13.78 -3.57 -8.94
CA ILE A 81 -14.10 -4.96 -9.27
C ILE A 81 -15.43 -5.04 -10.03
N ALA A 82 -16.48 -4.35 -9.56
CA ALA A 82 -17.81 -4.38 -10.14
C ALA A 82 -17.90 -3.70 -11.52
N PHE A 83 -17.18 -2.60 -11.73
CA PHE A 83 -17.12 -1.89 -13.00
C PHE A 83 -16.02 -2.41 -13.95
N GLY A 84 -15.27 -3.45 -13.55
CA GLY A 84 -14.36 -4.17 -14.43
C GLY A 84 -13.33 -3.28 -15.13
N LYS A 85 -12.89 -2.18 -14.49
CA LYS A 85 -11.95 -1.26 -15.14
C LYS A 85 -10.56 -1.89 -15.14
N LYS A 86 -10.31 -2.70 -16.19
CA LYS A 86 -9.00 -3.22 -16.57
C LYS A 86 -8.02 -2.03 -16.62
N PHE A 87 -7.02 -2.07 -15.76
CA PHE A 87 -5.80 -1.29 -15.91
C PHE A 87 -5.05 -1.73 -17.17
#